data_AF-A0A096W1I5-F1
#
_entry.id   AF-A0A096W1I5-F1
#
_cell.length_a   1.000
_cell.length_b   1.000
_cell.length_c   1.000
_cell.angle_alpha   90.00
_cell.angle_beta   90.00
_cell.angle_gamma   90.00
#
_symmetry.space_group_name_H-M   'P 1'
#
loop_
_entity.id
_entity.type
_entity.pdbx_description
1 polymer ?
#
loop_
_entity_poly.entity_id
_entity_poly.type
_entity_poly.pdbx_seq_one_letter_code
_entity_poly.pdbx_strand_id
1 'polypeptide(L)'
;MVLADTPTTSPKVETKAVESGKSSSKDEIPDQTFDRYINNERYMLMQYECLMGNKPCDHVGRKLKAAVPLVVRGLGCPKCSQREEDQMKRIVSHVQRSYPDKWQKLIKKYGN
;
A
#
# COMPACT_ATOMS: atom_id res chain seq x y z
N MET A 1 -5.03 -21.29 -56.37
CA MET A 1 -4.43 -22.59 -55.98
C MET A 1 -3.37 -22.29 -54.93
N VAL A 2 -3.36 -22.75 -53.67
CA VAL A 2 -4.32 -23.36 -52.69
C VAL A 2 -3.62 -23.30 -51.30
N LEU A 3 -4.22 -23.42 -50.11
CA LEU A 3 -5.61 -23.63 -49.65
C LEU A 3 -6.24 -22.27 -49.22
N ALA A 4 -7.07 -21.98 -48.19
CA ALA A 4 -7.62 -22.63 -46.97
C ALA A 4 -6.62 -22.92 -45.81
N ASP A 5 -6.99 -22.98 -44.52
CA ASP A 5 -8.31 -22.83 -43.84
C ASP A 5 -8.18 -22.33 -42.36
N THR A 6 -9.32 -22.22 -41.66
CA THR A 6 -9.58 -22.08 -40.19
C THR A 6 -9.56 -20.69 -39.52
N PRO A 7 -10.58 -20.36 -38.68
CA PRO A 7 -10.62 -19.16 -37.85
C PRO A 7 -10.31 -19.44 -36.36
N THR A 8 -9.77 -18.44 -35.65
CA THR A 8 -9.57 -18.49 -34.19
C THR A 8 -10.51 -17.53 -33.47
N THR A 9 -11.62 -18.05 -32.94
CA THR A 9 -12.47 -17.38 -31.95
C THR A 9 -11.99 -17.75 -30.54
N SER A 10 -11.56 -16.78 -29.74
CA SER A 10 -11.59 -16.86 -28.27
C SER A 10 -11.43 -15.47 -27.62
N PRO A 11 -11.91 -15.26 -26.37
CA PRO A 11 -12.41 -13.95 -25.97
C PRO A 11 -11.67 -13.27 -24.80
N LYS A 12 -11.99 -11.99 -24.64
CA LYS A 12 -12.05 -11.18 -23.41
C LYS A 12 -11.60 -11.91 -22.12
N VAL A 13 -10.39 -11.61 -21.63
CA VAL A 13 -9.93 -12.03 -20.30
C VAL A 13 -10.60 -11.19 -19.23
N GLU A 14 -11.81 -11.60 -18.83
CA GLU A 14 -12.53 -11.06 -17.67
C GLU A 14 -12.26 -11.94 -16.44
N THR A 15 -11.03 -11.87 -15.90
CA THR A 15 -10.67 -12.62 -14.68
C THR A 15 -11.28 -11.95 -13.45
N LYS A 16 -12.52 -12.33 -13.18
CA LYS A 16 -13.30 -11.95 -12.00
C LYS A 16 -12.77 -12.64 -10.73
N ALA A 17 -12.76 -11.89 -9.62
CA ALA A 17 -12.72 -12.34 -8.22
C ALA A 17 -11.83 -13.55 -7.84
N VAL A 18 -10.75 -13.27 -7.11
CA VAL A 18 -10.31 -14.16 -6.01
C VAL A 18 -10.94 -13.62 -4.73
N GLU A 19 -11.94 -14.32 -4.19
CA GLU A 19 -12.57 -14.00 -2.91
C GLU A 19 -12.30 -15.14 -1.91
N SER A 20 -11.38 -14.93 -0.98
CA SER A 20 -11.20 -15.79 0.20
C SER A 20 -10.35 -15.09 1.26
N GLY A 21 -10.85 -14.96 2.49
CA GLY A 21 -10.13 -14.27 3.57
C GLY A 21 -11.03 -13.54 4.57
N LYS A 22 -11.96 -14.25 5.21
CA LYS A 22 -12.89 -13.71 6.22
C LYS A 22 -12.16 -13.05 7.40
N SER A 23 -12.15 -11.72 7.46
CA SER A 23 -11.76 -10.93 8.62
C SER A 23 -12.90 -9.98 9.04
N SER A 24 -12.91 -9.56 10.31
CA SER A 24 -14.10 -8.94 10.92
C SER A 24 -14.22 -7.45 10.58
N SER A 25 -15.42 -7.05 10.14
CA SER A 25 -15.70 -5.80 9.42
C SER A 25 -15.71 -4.54 10.31
N LYS A 26 -14.59 -4.21 10.96
CA LYS A 26 -14.50 -3.03 11.86
C LYS A 26 -13.18 -2.23 11.81
N ASP A 27 -12.13 -2.76 11.18
CA ASP A 27 -10.82 -2.09 11.03
C ASP A 27 -10.41 -1.79 9.58
N GLU A 28 -11.14 -2.28 8.57
CA GLU A 28 -10.80 -2.04 7.16
C GLU A 28 -11.10 -0.59 6.71
N ILE A 29 -10.16 0.02 6.00
CA ILE A 29 -10.32 1.37 5.44
C ILE A 29 -10.77 1.28 3.96
N PRO A 30 -11.95 1.80 3.59
CA PRO A 30 -12.39 1.83 2.19
C PRO A 30 -11.48 2.72 1.33
N ASP A 31 -11.24 2.31 0.07
CA ASP A 31 -10.22 2.93 -0.77
C ASP A 31 -10.44 4.44 -1.02
N GLN A 32 -11.68 4.90 -1.19
CA GLN A 32 -12.01 6.34 -1.28
C GLN A 32 -11.68 7.15 -0.02
N THR A 33 -11.59 6.50 1.14
CA THR A 33 -11.21 7.12 2.42
C THR A 33 -9.70 7.05 2.62
N PHE A 34 -9.08 5.91 2.31
CA PHE A 34 -7.62 5.77 2.20
C PHE A 34 -7.02 6.83 1.25
N ASP A 35 -7.62 7.04 0.08
CA ASP A 35 -7.15 7.98 -0.93
C ASP A 35 -7.28 9.45 -0.50
N ARG A 36 -8.19 9.76 0.42
CA ARG A 36 -8.27 11.08 1.06
C ARG A 36 -7.23 11.28 2.17
N TYR A 37 -6.73 10.21 2.79
CA TYR A 37 -5.64 10.30 3.77
C TYR A 37 -4.27 10.39 3.11
N ILE A 38 -3.98 9.54 2.12
CA ILE A 38 -2.65 9.48 1.45
C ILE A 38 -2.33 10.76 0.67
N ASN A 39 -3.33 11.40 0.05
CA ASN A 39 -3.16 12.64 -0.69
C ASN A 39 -3.29 13.91 0.18
N ASN A 40 -3.54 13.78 1.48
CA ASN A 40 -3.57 14.89 2.41
C ASN A 40 -2.16 15.15 2.97
N GLU A 41 -1.43 16.08 2.34
CA GLU A 41 -0.06 16.44 2.75
C GLU A 41 0.05 16.74 4.25
N ARG A 42 -0.86 17.52 4.82
CA ARG A 42 -0.83 17.86 6.25
C ARG A 42 -0.93 16.62 7.14
N TYR A 43 -1.72 15.62 6.74
CA TYR A 43 -1.81 14.34 7.45
C TYR A 43 -0.53 13.53 7.26
N MET A 44 -0.03 13.39 6.03
CA MET A 44 1.22 12.67 5.72
C MET A 44 2.43 13.26 6.44
N LEU A 45 2.51 14.59 6.59
CA LEU A 45 3.52 15.29 7.38
C LEU A 45 3.42 14.95 8.87
N MET A 46 2.21 14.97 9.45
CA MET A 46 1.98 14.60 10.85
C MET A 46 2.36 13.13 11.12
N GLN A 47 2.01 12.22 10.21
CA GLN A 47 2.39 10.81 10.28
C GLN A 47 3.91 10.64 10.21
N TYR A 48 4.59 11.34 9.28
CA TYR A 48 6.04 11.36 9.20
C TYR A 48 6.69 11.89 10.49
N GLU A 49 6.16 12.96 11.12
CA GLU A 49 6.69 13.47 12.39
C GLU A 49 6.53 12.46 13.54
N CYS A 50 5.41 11.72 13.59
CA CYS A 50 5.21 10.59 14.50
C CYS A 50 6.26 9.47 14.27
N LEU A 51 6.52 9.11 13.01
CA LEU A 51 7.54 8.11 12.64
C LEU A 51 8.95 8.58 13.00
N MET A 52 9.26 9.87 12.83
CA MET A 52 10.53 10.45 13.27
C MET A 52 10.63 10.55 14.79
N GLY A 53 9.51 10.59 15.52
CA GLY A 53 9.45 10.70 16.98
C GLY A 53 9.32 12.14 17.48
N ASN A 54 9.05 13.08 16.58
CA ASN A 54 8.96 14.51 16.87
C ASN A 54 7.61 14.91 17.47
N LYS A 55 6.58 14.06 17.30
CA LYS A 55 5.20 14.24 17.79
C LYS A 55 4.59 12.91 18.23
N PRO A 56 3.56 12.91 19.10
CA PRO A 56 2.82 11.69 19.43
C PRO A 56 2.14 11.08 18.21
N CYS A 57 1.98 9.75 18.22
CA CYS A 57 1.32 8.99 17.16
C CYS A 57 -0.16 8.73 17.46
N ASP A 58 -1.04 8.99 16.51
CA ASP A 58 -2.42 8.53 16.51
C ASP A 58 -2.51 7.00 16.27
N HIS A 59 -3.71 6.46 16.11
CA HIS A 59 -3.90 5.02 15.87
C HIS A 59 -3.22 4.55 14.59
N VAL A 60 -3.34 5.32 13.50
CA VAL A 60 -2.72 5.02 12.21
C VAL A 60 -1.19 5.11 12.31
N GLY A 61 -0.65 6.15 12.93
CA GLY A 61 0.79 6.32 13.14
C GLY A 61 1.42 5.22 13.96
N ARG A 62 0.68 4.65 14.94
CA ARG A 62 1.14 3.46 15.68
C ARG A 62 1.16 2.20 14.79
N LYS A 63 0.14 1.96 13.96
CA LYS A 63 0.15 0.87 12.96
C LYS A 63 1.32 1.05 11.96
N LEU A 64 1.49 2.25 11.41
CA LEU A 64 2.60 2.58 10.49
C LEU A 64 3.97 2.39 11.14
N LYS A 65 4.18 2.83 12.38
CA LYS A 65 5.46 2.71 13.10
C LYS A 65 5.89 1.26 13.33
N ALA A 66 4.94 0.33 13.41
CA ALA A 66 5.21 -1.11 13.46
C ALA A 66 5.49 -1.71 12.07
N ALA A 67 4.84 -1.22 11.01
CA ALA A 67 4.99 -1.74 9.65
C ALA A 67 6.24 -1.22 8.92
N VAL A 68 6.61 0.05 9.10
CA VAL A 68 7.70 0.73 8.38
C VAL A 68 9.03 -0.04 8.38
N PRO A 69 9.52 -0.65 9.49
CA PRO A 69 10.75 -1.44 9.48
C PRO A 69 10.72 -2.64 8.52
N LEU A 70 9.58 -3.32 8.39
CA LEU A 70 9.43 -4.44 7.45
C LEU A 70 9.39 -3.92 6.00
N VAL A 71 8.67 -2.82 5.80
CA VAL A 71 8.46 -2.21 4.48
C VAL A 71 9.75 -1.62 3.90
N VAL A 72 10.57 -0.89 4.67
CA VAL A 72 11.85 -0.34 4.17
C VAL A 72 12.91 -1.41 3.91
N ARG A 73 12.80 -2.59 4.56
CA ARG A 73 13.65 -3.77 4.34
C ARG A 73 13.13 -4.69 3.22
N GLY A 74 12.03 -4.33 2.55
CA GLY A 74 11.43 -5.12 1.47
C GLY A 74 10.70 -6.40 1.93
N LEU A 75 10.47 -6.59 3.23
CA LEU A 75 9.86 -7.79 3.81
C LEU A 75 8.32 -7.80 3.76
N GLY A 76 7.69 -6.78 3.18
CA GLY A 76 6.24 -6.66 3.05
C GLY A 76 5.50 -6.56 4.39
N CYS A 77 4.32 -7.17 4.47
CA CYS A 77 3.51 -7.23 5.68
C CYS A 77 2.86 -8.62 5.86
N PRO A 78 3.50 -9.58 6.54
CA PRO A 78 3.03 -10.97 6.64
C PRO A 78 1.79 -11.16 7.54
N LYS A 79 1.13 -10.07 7.97
CA LYS A 79 -0.11 -10.07 8.76
C LYS A 79 -1.20 -9.16 8.18
N CYS A 80 -0.96 -8.55 7.03
CA CYS A 80 -1.94 -7.70 6.33
C CYS A 80 -2.91 -8.54 5.50
N SER A 81 -4.12 -8.04 5.28
CA SER A 81 -4.99 -8.52 4.18
C SER A 81 -4.41 -8.10 2.82
N GLN A 82 -4.88 -8.70 1.71
CA GLN A 82 -4.46 -8.24 0.36
C GLN A 82 -4.79 -6.76 0.12
N ARG A 83 -5.95 -6.27 0.60
CA ARG A 83 -6.31 -4.84 0.54
C ARG A 83 -5.31 -3.98 1.33
N GLU A 84 -4.94 -4.39 2.54
CA GLU A 84 -3.95 -3.68 3.35
C GLU A 84 -2.56 -3.70 2.71
N GLU A 85 -2.17 -4.81 2.06
CA GLU A 85 -0.90 -4.93 1.34
C GLU A 85 -0.86 -4.01 0.11
N ASP A 86 -1.93 -3.93 -0.67
CA ASP A 86 -2.05 -3.03 -1.82
C ASP A 86 -2.14 -1.56 -1.39
N GLN A 87 -2.85 -1.26 -0.31
CA GLN A 87 -2.84 0.06 0.34
C GLN A 87 -1.42 0.41 0.83
N MET A 88 -0.64 -0.55 1.36
CA MET A 88 0.76 -0.35 1.73
C MET A 88 1.64 -0.05 0.50
N LYS A 89 1.49 -0.81 -0.60
CA LYS A 89 2.18 -0.54 -1.88
C LYS A 89 1.88 0.85 -2.41
N ARG A 90 0.62 1.31 -2.29
CA ARG A 90 0.18 2.66 -2.65
C ARG A 90 0.84 3.73 -1.76
N ILE A 91 0.90 3.54 -0.44
CA ILE A 91 1.61 4.43 0.50
C ILE A 91 3.09 4.56 0.10
N VAL A 92 3.80 3.44 -0.06
CA VAL A 92 5.23 3.44 -0.43
C VAL A 92 5.44 4.16 -1.76
N SER A 93 4.64 3.83 -2.77
CA SER A 93 4.68 4.44 -4.10
C SER A 93 4.46 5.96 -4.07
N HIS A 94 3.53 6.44 -3.24
CA HIS A 94 3.27 7.87 -3.08
C HIS A 94 4.43 8.54 -2.32
N VAL A 95 4.89 7.97 -1.20
CA VAL A 95 5.94 8.56 -0.36
C VAL A 95 7.28 8.65 -1.10
N GLN A 96 7.62 7.64 -1.91
CA GLN A 96 8.83 7.66 -2.75
C GLN A 96 8.81 8.76 -3.81
N ARG A 97 7.66 9.00 -4.47
CA ARG A 97 7.52 10.01 -5.53
C ARG A 97 7.34 11.43 -5.00
N SER A 98 6.46 11.62 -4.01
CA SER A 98 6.07 12.95 -3.51
C SER A 98 6.94 13.45 -2.36
N TYR A 99 7.62 12.58 -1.63
CA TYR A 99 8.43 12.96 -0.46
C TYR A 99 9.79 12.21 -0.38
N PRO A 100 10.62 12.20 -1.44
CA PRO A 100 11.86 11.41 -1.49
C PRO A 100 12.80 11.67 -0.31
N ASP A 101 12.99 12.92 0.12
CA ASP A 101 13.83 13.25 1.29
C ASP A 101 13.33 12.62 2.60
N LYS A 102 12.00 12.48 2.73
CA LYS A 102 11.37 11.86 3.90
C LYS A 102 11.51 10.34 3.83
N TRP A 103 11.38 9.76 2.63
CA TRP A 103 11.63 8.34 2.39
C TRP A 103 13.08 7.94 2.75
N GLN A 104 14.07 8.72 2.29
CA GLN A 104 15.49 8.48 2.64
C GLN A 104 15.75 8.58 4.15
N LYS A 105 15.08 9.51 4.85
CA LYS A 105 15.15 9.62 6.31
C LYS A 105 14.49 8.45 7.04
N LEU A 106 13.42 7.86 6.48
CA LEU A 106 12.81 6.63 7.00
C LEU A 106 13.73 5.41 6.77
N ILE A 107 14.34 5.25 5.59
CA ILE A 107 15.34 4.19 5.34
C ILE A 107 16.49 4.32 6.34
N LYS A 108 17.09 5.51 6.48
CA LYS A 108 18.21 5.73 7.42
C LYS A 108 17.86 5.45 8.88
N LYS A 109 16.58 5.53 9.26
CA LYS A 109 16.10 5.28 10.63
C LYS A 109 15.70 3.82 10.89
N TYR A 110 15.21 3.11 9.88
CA TYR A 110 14.54 1.81 10.04
C TYR A 110 15.08 0.67 9.16
N GLY A 111 16.03 0.96 8.25
CA GLY A 111 16.63 -0.01 7.32
C GLY A 111 17.78 -0.83 7.92
N ASN A 112 18.35 -0.38 9.04
CA ASN A 112 19.24 -1.18 9.90
C ASN A 112 18.40 -2.18 10.71
#